data_AF-A0A9E3XVP5-F1
#
_entry.id   AF-A0A9E3XVP5-F1
#
_cell.length_a   1.000
_cell.length_b   1.000
_cell.length_c   1.000
_cell.angle_alpha   90.00
_cell.angle_beta   90.00
_cell.angle_gamma   90.00
#
_symmetry.space_group_name_H-M   'P 1'
#
loop_
_entity.id
_entity.type
_entity.pdbx_description
1 polymer ?
#
loop_
_entity_poly.entity_id
_entity_poly.type
_entity_poly.pdbx_seq_one_letter_code
_entity_poly.pdbx_strand_id
1 'polypeptide(L)' 'MSEQQDLALIREAVQSLCADFDDHYWSACDQEHRFPWDFYRAMAAAGWIGISIPEDYGG' A
#
# COMPACT_ATOMS: atom_id res chain seq x y z
N MET A 1 -25.01 -9.95 1.80
CA MET A 1 -23.97 -9.12 1.16
C MET A 1 -22.89 -10.12 0.77
N SER A 2 -22.70 -10.32 -0.53
CA SER A 2 -21.94 -11.47 -1.06
C SER A 2 -20.44 -11.18 -1.04
N GLU A 3 -19.62 -12.15 -0.63
CA GLU A 3 -18.14 -12.07 -0.54
C GLU A 3 -17.46 -11.49 -1.80
N GLN A 4 -18.09 -11.62 -2.97
CA GLN A 4 -17.62 -11.05 -4.23
C GLN A 4 -17.66 -9.50 -4.25
N GLN A 5 -18.61 -8.89 -3.56
CA GLN A 5 -18.71 -7.43 -3.42
C GLN A 5 -17.61 -6.91 -2.49
N ASP A 6 -17.30 -7.64 -1.42
CA ASP A 6 -16.23 -7.30 -0.49
C ASP A 6 -14.87 -7.36 -1.18
N LEU A 7 -14.62 -8.42 -1.96
CA LEU A 7 -13.39 -8.54 -2.76
C LEU A 7 -13.26 -7.43 -3.82
N ALA A 8 -14.35 -6.98 -4.41
CA ALA A 8 -14.33 -5.88 -5.37
C ALA A 8 -13.92 -4.55 -4.71
N LEU A 9 -14.50 -4.24 -3.54
CA LEU A 9 -14.16 -3.05 -2.76
C LEU A 9 -12.70 -3.06 -2.29
N ILE A 10 -12.21 -4.22 -1.84
CA ILE A 10 -10.81 -4.42 -1.48
C ILE A 10 -9.88 -4.11 -2.66
N ARG A 11 -10.20 -4.64 -3.85
CA ARG A 11 -9.37 -4.42 -5.05
C ARG A 11 -9.38 -2.97 -5.49
N GLU A 12 -10.53 -2.31 -5.44
CA GLU A 12 -10.66 -0.89 -5.80
C GLU A 12 -9.85 0.01 -4.85
N ALA A 13 -9.94 -0.25 -3.54
CA ALA A 13 -9.18 0.49 -2.55
C ALA A 13 -7.66 0.34 -2.73
N VAL A 14 -7.19 -0.90 -2.96
CA VAL A 14 -5.76 -1.17 -3.24
C VAL A 14 -5.33 -0.54 -4.57
N GLN A 15 -6.17 -0.59 -5.62
CA GLN A 15 -5.86 0.06 -6.89
C GLN A 15 -5.76 1.57 -6.77
N SER A 16 -6.67 2.21 -6.02
CA SER A 16 -6.60 3.65 -5.78
C SER A 16 -5.33 4.04 -5.06
N LEU A 17 -4.88 3.22 -4.09
CA LEU A 17 -3.66 3.51 -3.36
C LEU A 17 -2.41 3.32 -4.24
N CYS A 18 -2.38 2.26 -5.06
CA CYS A 18 -1.30 2.04 -6.02
C CYS A 18 -1.24 3.12 -7.11
N ALA A 19 -2.36 3.78 -7.43
CA ALA A 19 -2.39 4.84 -8.45
C ALA A 19 -1.53 6.06 -8.08
N ASP A 20 -1.29 6.30 -6.79
CA ASP A 20 -0.41 7.37 -6.31
C ASP A 20 1.09 7.03 -6.46
N PHE A 21 1.43 5.77 -6.78
CA PHE A 21 2.80 5.28 -6.94
C PHE A 21 3.03 4.77 -8.37
N ASP A 22 3.37 5.70 -9.26
CA ASP A 22 3.61 5.45 -10.67
C ASP A 22 4.97 4.79 -10.96
N ASP A 23 5.21 4.45 -12.23
CA ASP A 23 6.46 3.85 -12.69
C ASP A 23 7.70 4.71 -12.35
N HIS A 24 7.54 6.04 -12.28
CA HIS A 24 8.63 6.94 -11.90
C HIS A 24 9.03 6.76 -10.43
N TYR A 25 8.06 6.67 -9.51
CA TYR A 25 8.33 6.35 -8.12
C TYR A 25 9.10 5.03 -7.97
N TRP A 26 8.66 3.98 -8.67
CA TRP A 26 9.31 2.67 -8.61
C TRP A 26 10.71 2.68 -9.21
N SER A 27 10.88 3.36 -10.35
CA SER A 27 12.20 3.51 -10.98
C SER A 27 13.16 4.31 -10.09
N ALA A 28 12.68 5.34 -9.39
CA ALA A 28 13.50 6.06 -8.42
C ALA A 28 13.88 5.17 -7.23
N CYS A 29 12.94 4.39 -6.69
CA CYS A 29 13.23 3.44 -5.61
C CYS A 29 14.35 2.45 -5.98
N ASP A 30 14.26 1.88 -7.19
CA ASP A 30 15.22 0.93 -7.72
C ASP A 30 16.60 1.57 -7.92
N GLN A 31 16.66 2.73 -8.59
CA GLN A 31 17.91 3.46 -8.82
C GLN A 31 18.62 3.87 -7.52
N GLU A 32 17.84 4.29 -6.54
CA GLU A 32 18.35 4.74 -5.23
C GLU A 32 18.62 3.56 -4.28
N HIS A 33 18.31 2.32 -4.68
CA HIS A 33 18.34 1.13 -3.82
C HIS A 33 17.60 1.33 -2.48
N ARG A 34 16.51 2.11 -2.51
CA ARG A 34 15.73 2.45 -1.32
C ARG A 34 14.49 1.61 -1.23
N PHE A 35 14.13 1.24 0.00
CA PHE A 35 12.84 0.64 0.27
C PHE A 35 11.73 1.67 0.02
N PRO A 36 10.59 1.28 -0.60
CA PRO A 36 9.48 2.17 -0.91
C PRO A 36 8.66 2.52 0.34
N TRP A 37 9.26 3.26 1.27
CA TRP A 37 8.67 3.63 2.56
C TRP A 37 7.36 4.41 2.43
N ASP A 38 7.22 5.22 1.39
CA ASP A 38 6.01 6.03 1.17
C ASP A 38 4.82 5.13 0.82
N PHE A 39 5.04 4.16 -0.07
CA PHE A 39 4.06 3.11 -0.38
C PHE A 39 3.71 2.28 0.86
N TYR A 40 4.71 1.87 1.62
CA TYR A 40 4.51 1.09 2.83
C TYR A 40 3.67 1.84 3.88
N ARG A 41 3.99 3.13 4.11
CA ARG A 41 3.20 4.00 5.00
C ARG A 41 1.78 4.20 4.52
N ALA A 42 1.57 4.39 3.22
CA ALA A 42 0.23 4.55 2.65
C ALA A 42 -0.61 3.28 2.84
N MET A 43 -0.03 2.10 2.62
CA MET A 43 -0.70 0.81 2.84
C MET A 43 -1.00 0.56 4.31
N ALA A 44 -0.10 0.97 5.21
CA ALA A 44 -0.29 0.86 6.66
C ALA A 44 -1.38 1.80 7.18
N ALA A 45 -1.37 3.07 6.78
CA ALA A 45 -2.40 4.05 7.15
C ALA A 45 -3.80 3.66 6.63
N ALA A 46 -3.86 2.95 5.50
CA ALA A 46 -5.08 2.38 4.95
C ALA A 46 -5.47 1.03 5.59
N GLY A 47 -4.71 0.54 6.58
CA GLY A 47 -5.00 -0.68 7.35
C GLY A 47 -4.75 -1.99 6.59
N TRP A 48 -4.09 -1.95 5.43
CA TRP A 48 -3.83 -3.12 4.59
C TRP A 48 -2.60 -3.92 5.02
N ILE A 49 -1.65 -3.26 5.67
CA ILE A 49 -0.39 -3.84 6.14
C ILE A 49 -0.20 -3.40 7.58
N GLY A 50 0.17 -4.30 8.49
CA GLY A 50 0.49 -3.91 9.87
C GLY A 50 -0.30 -4.57 10.99
N ILE A 51 -1.18 -5.56 10.71
CA ILE A 51 -1.82 -6.38 11.76
C ILE A 51 -0.79 -7.01 12.73
N SER A 52 0.48 -7.09 12.31
CA SER A 52 1.60 -7.66 13.08
C SER A 52 2.80 -6.72 13.23
N ILE A 53 2.72 -5.44 12.83
CA ILE A 53 3.83 -4.47 12.93
C ILE A 53 3.56 -3.57 14.15
N PRO A 54 4.49 -3.43 15.10
CA PRO A 54 4.33 -2.50 16.23
C PRO A 54 4.10 -1.07 15.72
N GLU A 55 3.20 -0.31 16.37
CA GLU A 55 2.81 1.07 16.02
C GLU A 55 4.04 1.99 15.78
N ASP A 56 5.14 1.76 16.50
CA ASP A 56 6.41 2.48 16.36
C ASP A 56 7.07 2.41 14.96
N TYR A 57 6.66 1.47 14.10
CA TYR A 57 7.25 1.26 12.77
C TYR A 57 6.23 1.33 11.61
N GLY A 58 5.02 1.81 11.88
CA GLY A 58 3.97 2.01 10.87
C GLY A 58 2.74 1.15 11.09
N GLY A 59 2.10 1.33 12.25
CA GLY A 59 0.70 1.02 12.50
C GLY A 59 -0.03 2.31 12.87
#